data_AF-C7DQD2-F1
#
_entry.id   AF-C7DQD2-F1
#
_cell.length_a   1.000
_cell.length_b   1.000
_cell.length_c   1.000
_cell.angle_alpha   90.00
_cell.angle_beta   90.00
_cell.angle_gamma   90.00
#
_symmetry.space_group_name_H-M   'P 1'
#
loop_
_entity.id
_entity.type
_entity.pdbx_description
1 polymer ?
#
loop_
_entity_poly.entity_id
_entity_poly.type
_entity_poly.pdbx_seq_one_letter_code
_entity_poly.pdbx_strand_id
1 'polypeptide(L)'
;MSFDCVAIQADSEIWKERDLILPLIAHILVDNSYMHYVVIYKTKGNVLWIADPANGKNRKTIEAFQKEWTGILLLPMPRETYIPIKEKVAGLSSFLPIIWKQKGLVFHIVLASIFITFFGIGSSYYFQGILDFFIPNQARSTLNIISIGLIAVYLFRVLFEYSRSYLLIILGQ
;
A
#
# COMPACT_ATOMS: atom_id res chain seq x y z
N MET A 1 -31.33 -2.20 -1.51
CA MET A 1 -31.44 -2.53 -0.07
C MET A 1 -31.75 -4.01 0.05
N SER A 2 -30.70 -4.84 0.20
CA SER A 2 -30.79 -6.31 0.05
C SER A 2 -30.71 -7.08 1.38
N PHE A 3 -30.64 -6.36 2.50
CA PHE A 3 -30.61 -6.89 3.85
C PHE A 3 -31.74 -6.27 4.67
N ASP A 4 -32.34 -7.08 5.52
CA ASP A 4 -33.09 -6.62 6.68
C ASP A 4 -32.14 -6.55 7.87
N CYS A 5 -32.34 -5.55 8.73
CA CYS A 5 -31.53 -5.37 9.92
C CYS A 5 -32.45 -5.05 11.09
N VAL A 6 -32.46 -5.92 12.09
CA VAL A 6 -33.20 -5.71 13.33
C VAL A 6 -32.22 -5.27 14.41
N ALA A 7 -32.53 -4.15 15.07
CA ALA A 7 -31.80 -3.73 16.26
C ALA A 7 -32.51 -4.29 17.50
N ILE A 8 -31.77 -4.97 18.36
CA ILE A 8 -32.28 -5.47 19.64
C ILE A 8 -31.42 -4.94 20.79
N GLN A 9 -32.08 -4.66 21.91
CA GLN A 9 -31.41 -4.48 23.19
C GLN A 9 -31.41 -5.83 23.89
N ALA A 10 -30.24 -6.32 24.24
CA ALA A 10 -30.05 -7.64 24.82
C ALA A 10 -29.27 -7.56 26.13
N ASP A 11 -29.52 -8.53 27.00
CA ASP A 11 -28.81 -8.70 28.26
C ASP A 11 -27.66 -9.69 28.12
N SER A 12 -26.83 -9.78 29.15
CA SER A 12 -25.63 -10.65 29.18
C SER A 12 -25.87 -12.14 28.95
N GLU A 13 -27.11 -12.61 29.10
CA GLU A 13 -27.47 -14.01 28.89
C GLU A 13 -27.48 -14.41 27.41
N ILE A 14 -27.61 -13.43 26.50
CA ILE A 14 -27.66 -13.65 25.04
C ILE A 14 -26.43 -14.42 24.51
N TRP A 15 -25.28 -14.26 25.17
CA TRP A 15 -24.03 -14.91 24.77
C TRP A 15 -23.98 -16.41 25.09
N LYS A 16 -24.89 -16.90 25.95
CA LYS A 16 -25.02 -18.32 26.32
C LYS A 16 -26.04 -19.06 25.47
N GLU A 17 -26.85 -18.34 24.70
CA GLU A 17 -27.83 -18.94 23.81
C GLU A 17 -27.16 -19.73 22.69
N ARG A 18 -27.69 -20.92 22.39
CA ARG A 18 -27.14 -21.79 21.35
C ARG A 18 -27.56 -21.36 19.94
N ASP A 19 -28.69 -20.67 19.83
CA ASP A 19 -29.33 -20.32 18.56
C ASP A 19 -29.04 -18.86 18.13
N LEU A 20 -27.92 -18.30 18.58
CA LEU A 20 -27.52 -16.95 18.23
C LEU A 20 -27.15 -16.86 16.75
N ILE A 21 -27.84 -15.98 16.02
CA ILE A 21 -27.59 -15.76 14.59
C ILE A 21 -26.30 -14.96 14.42
N LEU A 22 -25.31 -15.58 13.76
CA LEU A 22 -24.00 -14.99 13.47
C LEU A 22 -23.76 -14.95 11.95
N PRO A 23 -23.02 -13.96 11.44
CA PRO A 23 -22.42 -12.84 12.16
C PRO A 23 -23.45 -11.77 12.56
N LEU A 24 -23.20 -11.10 13.67
CA LEU A 24 -23.96 -9.94 14.13
C LEU A 24 -23.05 -8.76 14.41
N ILE A 25 -23.61 -7.56 14.51
CA ILE A 25 -22.86 -6.34 14.84
C ILE A 25 -23.24 -5.93 16.25
N ALA A 26 -22.25 -5.70 17.10
CA ALA A 26 -22.46 -5.23 18.47
C ALA A 26 -21.93 -3.79 18.60
N HIS A 27 -22.70 -2.97 19.31
CA HIS A 27 -22.28 -1.63 19.67
C HIS A 27 -21.54 -1.65 21.01
N ILE A 28 -20.35 -1.06 21.03
CA ILE A 28 -19.50 -0.98 22.21
C ILE A 28 -19.12 0.47 22.49
N LEU A 29 -18.78 0.73 23.74
CA LEU A 29 -18.25 1.99 24.24
C LEU A 29 -16.82 1.73 24.73
N VAL A 30 -15.85 2.12 23.90
CA VAL A 30 -14.42 2.01 24.24
C VAL A 30 -14.04 3.14 25.18
N ASP A 31 -13.35 2.80 26.27
CA ASP A 31 -12.89 3.74 27.32
C ASP A 31 -13.98 4.69 27.83
N ASN A 32 -15.23 4.22 27.85
CA ASN A 32 -16.41 4.95 28.31
C ASN A 32 -16.67 6.30 27.59
N SER A 33 -16.09 6.50 26.39
CA SER A 33 -16.21 7.76 25.64
C SER A 33 -16.42 7.57 24.14
N TYR A 34 -15.90 6.48 23.56
CA TYR A 34 -15.93 6.28 22.11
C TYR A 34 -16.93 5.21 21.70
N MET A 35 -18.01 5.63 21.02
CA MET A 35 -19.00 4.74 20.43
C MET A 35 -18.42 4.04 19.20
N HIS A 36 -18.40 2.71 19.20
CA HIS A 36 -17.80 1.91 18.15
C HIS A 36 -18.64 0.68 17.83
N TYR A 37 -18.56 0.19 16.59
CA TYR A 37 -19.27 -1.01 16.17
C TYR A 37 -18.27 -2.10 15.80
N VAL A 38 -18.51 -3.31 16.31
CA VAL A 38 -17.68 -4.48 16.05
C VAL A 38 -18.52 -5.64 15.57
N VAL A 39 -17.96 -6.50 14.72
CA VAL A 39 -18.66 -7.67 14.19
C VAL A 39 -18.31 -8.90 15.01
N ILE A 40 -19.29 -9.56 15.58
CA ILE A 40 -19.12 -10.85 16.25
C ILE A 40 -19.47 -11.93 15.22
N TYR A 41 -18.49 -12.75 14.87
CA TYR A 41 -18.66 -13.77 13.82
C TYR A 41 -18.58 -15.21 14.33
N LYS A 42 -18.16 -15.41 15.58
CA LYS A 42 -18.11 -16.73 16.21
C LYS A 42 -18.13 -16.62 17.73
N THR A 43 -18.88 -17.51 18.36
CA THR A 43 -18.85 -17.72 19.82
C THR A 43 -18.36 -19.15 20.08
N LYS A 44 -17.46 -19.35 21.05
CA LYS A 44 -17.02 -20.69 21.47
C LYS A 44 -16.75 -20.71 22.96
N GLY A 45 -17.60 -21.43 23.70
CA GLY A 45 -17.53 -21.45 25.15
C GLY A 45 -17.66 -20.02 25.69
N ASN A 46 -16.66 -19.57 26.43
CA ASN A 46 -16.64 -18.24 27.04
C ASN A 46 -15.87 -17.17 26.22
N VAL A 47 -15.62 -17.43 24.93
CA VAL A 47 -14.81 -16.55 24.08
C VAL A 47 -15.59 -16.10 22.85
N LEU A 48 -15.63 -14.78 22.65
CA LEU A 48 -16.18 -14.12 21.49
C LEU A 48 -15.07 -13.82 20.49
N TRP A 49 -15.30 -14.15 19.23
CA TRP A 49 -14.43 -13.79 18.12
C TRP A 49 -15.00 -12.56 17.45
N ILE A 50 -14.21 -11.50 17.50
CA ILE A 50 -14.62 -10.16 17.14
C ILE A 50 -13.76 -9.72 15.95
N ALA A 51 -14.40 -9.11 14.96
CA ALA A 51 -13.75 -8.42 13.86
C ALA A 51 -14.02 -6.93 14.06
N ASP A 52 -13.01 -6.24 14.56
CA ASP A 52 -12.99 -4.81 14.78
C ASP A 52 -12.54 -4.11 13.47
N PRO A 53 -13.33 -3.19 12.89
CA PRO A 53 -12.93 -2.43 11.72
C PRO A 53 -11.62 -1.63 11.90
N ALA A 54 -11.30 -1.22 13.12
CA ALA A 54 -10.09 -0.44 13.44
C ALA A 54 -8.87 -1.33 13.73
N ASN A 55 -9.07 -2.43 14.46
CA ASN A 55 -7.96 -3.25 14.99
C ASN A 55 -7.87 -4.66 14.36
N GLY A 56 -8.74 -4.99 13.40
CA GLY A 56 -8.79 -6.29 12.76
C GLY A 56 -9.44 -7.37 13.64
N LYS A 57 -9.03 -8.63 13.43
CA LYS A 57 -9.63 -9.78 14.12
C LYS A 57 -8.99 -10.00 15.48
N ASN A 58 -9.79 -9.95 16.54
CA ASN A 58 -9.38 -10.20 17.91
C ASN A 58 -10.34 -11.18 18.59
N ARG A 59 -10.01 -11.55 19.83
CA ARG A 59 -10.83 -12.42 20.67
C ARG A 59 -10.89 -11.84 22.07
N LYS A 60 -12.06 -11.83 22.67
CA LYS A 60 -12.27 -11.39 24.05
C LYS A 60 -13.12 -12.42 24.79
N THR A 61 -12.94 -12.53 26.09
CA THR A 61 -13.88 -13.29 26.92
C THR A 61 -15.20 -12.53 27.02
N ILE A 62 -16.30 -13.23 27.31
CA ILE A 62 -17.61 -12.59 27.45
C ILE A 62 -17.56 -11.53 28.56
N GLU A 63 -16.89 -11.80 29.69
CA GLU A 63 -16.80 -10.86 30.80
C GLU A 63 -16.02 -9.59 30.42
N ALA A 64 -14.95 -9.74 29.63
CA ALA A 64 -14.18 -8.59 29.17
C ALA A 64 -14.98 -7.75 28.17
N PHE A 65 -15.67 -8.42 27.24
CA PHE A 65 -16.51 -7.76 26.25
C PHE A 65 -17.69 -7.00 26.89
N GLN A 66 -18.31 -7.58 27.92
CA GLN A 66 -19.48 -7.00 28.58
C GLN A 66 -19.19 -5.66 29.28
N LYS A 67 -17.94 -5.40 29.66
CA LYS A 67 -17.54 -4.10 30.23
C LYS A 67 -17.60 -2.96 29.21
N GLU A 68 -17.40 -3.29 27.93
CA GLU A 68 -17.41 -2.33 26.82
C GLU A 68 -18.75 -2.34 26.09
N TRP A 69 -19.50 -3.44 26.15
CA TRP A 69 -20.74 -3.60 25.40
C TRP A 69 -21.90 -2.77 25.95
N THR A 70 -22.61 -2.05 25.07
CA THR A 70 -23.72 -1.18 25.48
C THR A 70 -25.07 -1.88 25.57
N GLY A 71 -25.13 -3.20 25.33
CA GLY A 71 -26.38 -3.95 25.27
C GLY A 71 -27.08 -3.92 23.90
N ILE A 72 -26.55 -3.19 22.90
CA ILE A 72 -27.20 -3.04 21.59
C ILE A 72 -26.56 -4.02 20.59
N LEU A 73 -27.40 -4.80 19.91
CA LEU A 73 -27.02 -5.69 18.83
C LEU A 73 -27.82 -5.36 17.56
N LEU A 74 -27.16 -5.44 16.42
CA LEU A 74 -27.77 -5.37 15.10
C LEU A 74 -27.63 -6.73 14.44
N LEU A 75 -28.76 -7.29 14.02
CA LEU A 75 -28.87 -8.61 13.40
C LEU A 75 -29.12 -8.44 11.90
N PRO A 76 -28.06 -8.45 11.06
CA PRO A 76 -28.23 -8.39 9.61
C PRO A 76 -28.71 -9.74 9.07
N MET A 77 -29.84 -9.74 8.37
CA MET A 77 -30.41 -10.90 7.69
C MET A 77 -30.52 -10.63 6.19
N PRO A 78 -29.94 -11.47 5.32
CA PRO A 78 -30.09 -11.30 3.88
C PRO A 78 -31.55 -11.56 3.48
N ARG A 79 -32.10 -10.71 2.61
CA ARG A 79 -33.41 -10.98 1.98
C ARG A 79 -33.27 -12.06 0.92
N GLU A 80 -34.38 -12.68 0.51
CA GLU A 80 -34.40 -13.63 -0.62
C GLU A 80 -33.86 -13.02 -1.91
N THR A 81 -33.97 -11.70 -2.07
CA THR A 81 -33.43 -10.95 -3.21
C THR A 81 -31.94 -10.65 -3.13
N TYR A 82 -31.23 -11.11 -2.09
CA TYR A 82 -29.80 -10.87 -1.94
C TYR A 82 -28.99 -11.67 -2.95
N ILE A 83 -28.19 -10.96 -3.74
CA ILE A 83 -27.24 -11.55 -4.69
C ILE A 83 -25.84 -11.23 -4.17
N PRO A 84 -24.99 -12.22 -3.88
CA PRO A 84 -23.63 -11.98 -3.41
C PRO A 84 -22.80 -11.34 -4.53
N ILE A 85 -22.32 -10.12 -4.29
CA ILE A 85 -21.42 -9.42 -5.20
C ILE A 85 -20.00 -9.58 -4.65
N LYS A 86 -19.10 -10.17 -5.45
CA LYS A 86 -17.67 -10.09 -5.18
C LYS A 86 -17.15 -8.78 -5.75
N GLU A 87 -17.01 -7.77 -4.90
CA GLU A 87 -16.24 -6.59 -5.29
C GLU A 87 -14.79 -6.98 -5.53
N LYS A 88 -14.25 -6.56 -6.67
CA LYS A 88 -12.83 -6.70 -6.95
C LYS A 88 -12.10 -5.69 -6.06
N VAL A 89 -11.49 -6.17 -4.99
CA VAL A 89 -10.59 -5.36 -4.18
C VAL A 89 -9.43 -4.93 -5.08
N ALA A 90 -9.28 -3.64 -5.28
CA ALA A 90 -8.21 -3.09 -6.10
C ALA A 90 -6.87 -3.36 -5.41
N GLY A 91 -6.15 -4.40 -5.84
CA GLY A 91 -4.78 -4.66 -5.41
C GLY A 91 -3.78 -3.75 -6.12
N LEU A 92 -2.49 -3.90 -5.80
CA LEU A 92 -1.39 -3.16 -6.44
C LEU A 92 -1.37 -3.34 -7.98
N SER A 93 -1.85 -4.47 -8.47
CA SER A 93 -2.01 -4.75 -9.91
C SER A 93 -2.97 -3.80 -10.61
N SER A 94 -3.87 -3.15 -9.88
CA SER A 94 -4.83 -2.17 -10.43
C SER A 94 -4.14 -0.87 -10.88
N PHE A 95 -2.92 -0.60 -10.42
CA PHE A 95 -2.13 0.57 -10.83
C PHE A 95 -1.35 0.34 -12.14
N LEU A 96 -1.03 -0.91 -12.50
CA LEU A 96 -0.29 -1.22 -13.74
C LEU A 96 -1.00 -0.69 -15.01
N PRO A 97 -2.33 -0.87 -15.17
CA PRO A 97 -3.06 -0.31 -16.30
C PRO A 97 -2.95 1.22 -16.40
N ILE A 98 -2.84 1.92 -15.26
CA ILE A 98 -2.72 3.38 -15.21
C ILE A 98 -1.37 3.82 -15.79
N ILE A 99 -0.29 3.16 -15.37
CA ILE A 99 1.06 3.40 -15.90
C ILE A 99 1.13 3.08 -17.40
N TRP A 100 0.49 1.98 -17.84
CA TRP A 100 0.50 1.59 -19.26
C TRP A 100 -0.25 2.54 -20.19
N LYS A 101 -1.21 3.34 -19.69
CA LYS A 101 -1.86 4.39 -20.48
C LYS A 101 -0.86 5.45 -20.95
N GLN A 102 0.22 5.68 -20.19
CA GLN A 102 1.27 6.64 -20.52
C GLN A 102 2.56 5.96 -21.04
N LYS A 103 2.41 4.88 -21.84
CA LYS A 103 3.53 4.07 -22.36
C LYS A 103 4.64 4.88 -23.06
N GLY A 104 4.31 5.97 -23.74
CA GLY A 104 5.30 6.85 -24.39
C GLY A 104 6.19 7.57 -23.38
N LEU A 105 5.58 8.11 -22.32
CA LEU A 105 6.28 8.78 -21.23
C LEU A 105 7.22 7.80 -20.50
N VAL A 106 6.71 6.61 -20.17
CA VAL A 106 7.48 5.53 -19.53
C VAL A 106 8.65 5.12 -20.42
N PHE A 107 8.44 4.98 -21.73
CA PHE A 107 9.52 4.65 -22.67
C PHE A 107 10.64 5.70 -22.66
N HIS A 108 10.30 7.00 -22.68
CA HIS A 108 11.31 8.07 -22.62
C HIS A 108 12.06 8.10 -21.28
N ILE A 109 11.39 7.83 -20.16
CA ILE A 109 12.02 7.72 -18.83
C ILE A 109 13.03 6.56 -18.79
N VAL A 110 12.63 5.40 -19.31
CA VAL A 110 13.50 4.21 -19.37
C VAL A 110 14.69 4.47 -20.30
N LEU A 111 14.46 5.07 -21.46
CA LEU A 111 15.51 5.41 -22.42
C LEU A 111 16.52 6.40 -21.83
N ALA A 112 16.06 7.46 -21.17
CA ALA A 112 16.92 8.41 -20.47
C ALA A 112 17.73 7.72 -19.37
N SER A 113 17.10 6.82 -18.60
CA SER A 113 17.78 6.03 -17.56
C SER A 113 18.90 5.17 -18.13
N ILE A 114 18.68 4.53 -19.28
CA ILE A 114 19.70 3.72 -19.95
C ILE A 114 20.91 4.59 -20.35
N PHE A 115 20.70 5.77 -20.94
CA PHE A 115 21.80 6.68 -21.28
C PHE A 115 22.56 7.15 -20.03
N ILE A 116 21.85 7.51 -18.96
CA ILE A 116 22.48 7.89 -17.67
C ILE A 116 23.35 6.74 -17.14
N THR A 117 22.86 5.50 -17.20
CA THR A 117 23.62 4.32 -16.78
C THR A 117 24.86 4.13 -17.66
N PHE A 118 24.75 4.25 -18.99
CA PHE A 118 25.90 4.16 -19.89
C PHE A 118 26.96 5.22 -19.58
N PHE A 119 26.55 6.47 -19.38
CA PHE A 119 27.49 7.53 -18.97
C PHE A 119 28.13 7.23 -17.61
N GLY A 120 27.36 6.71 -16.65
CA GLY A 120 27.89 6.30 -15.35
C GLY A 120 28.95 5.21 -15.43
N ILE A 121 28.73 4.19 -16.28
CA ILE A 121 29.72 3.14 -16.53
C ILE A 121 30.97 3.75 -17.20
N GLY A 122 30.79 4.58 -18.22
CA GLY A 122 31.89 5.26 -18.91
C GLY A 122 32.76 6.12 -17.97
N SER A 123 32.13 6.83 -17.02
CA SER A 123 32.84 7.61 -16.00
C SER A 123 33.72 6.75 -15.09
N SER A 124 33.32 5.51 -14.79
CA SER A 124 34.12 4.59 -13.96
C SER A 124 35.39 4.14 -14.69
N TYR A 125 35.27 3.71 -15.96
CA TYR A 125 36.41 3.36 -16.81
C TYR A 125 37.35 4.54 -17.04
N TYR A 126 36.81 5.74 -17.18
CA TYR A 126 37.62 6.95 -17.29
C TYR A 126 38.50 7.17 -16.06
N PHE A 127 37.92 7.05 -14.86
CA PHE A 127 38.68 7.24 -13.61
C PHE A 127 39.80 6.20 -13.48
N GLN A 128 39.54 4.96 -13.87
CA GLN A 128 40.57 3.92 -13.97
C GLN A 128 41.69 4.33 -14.95
N GLY A 129 41.33 4.78 -16.16
CA GLY A 129 42.31 5.22 -17.16
C GLY A 129 43.20 6.39 -16.68
N ILE A 130 42.65 7.34 -15.92
CA ILE A 130 43.44 8.40 -15.28
C ILE A 130 44.52 7.81 -14.39
N LEU A 131 44.12 6.97 -13.45
CA LEU A 131 44.99 6.44 -12.40
C LEU A 131 46.05 5.51 -12.98
N ASP A 132 45.66 4.63 -13.90
CA ASP A 132 46.51 3.55 -14.36
C ASP A 132 47.40 3.95 -15.54
N PHE A 133 46.97 4.89 -16.38
CA PHE A 133 47.65 5.20 -17.63
C PHE A 133 48.10 6.66 -17.76
N PHE A 134 47.22 7.63 -17.52
CA PHE A 134 47.54 9.04 -17.82
C PHE A 134 48.46 9.70 -16.79
N ILE A 135 48.25 9.41 -15.50
CA ILE A 135 49.09 9.93 -14.42
C ILE A 135 50.51 9.32 -14.50
N PRO A 136 50.71 7.99 -14.59
CA PRO A 136 52.05 7.40 -14.60
C PRO A 136 52.87 7.78 -15.83
N ASN A 137 52.25 7.86 -17.02
CA ASN A 137 52.94 8.15 -18.28
C ASN A 137 53.20 9.64 -18.53
N GLN A 138 52.84 10.54 -17.60
CA GLN A 138 52.95 12.00 -17.73
C GLN A 138 52.32 12.55 -19.04
N ALA A 139 51.28 11.88 -19.56
CA ALA A 139 50.66 12.17 -20.85
C ALA A 139 49.71 13.39 -20.77
N ARG A 140 50.25 14.58 -20.46
CA ARG A 140 49.49 15.80 -20.15
C ARG A 140 48.56 16.26 -21.29
N SER A 141 48.99 16.14 -22.54
CA SER A 141 48.19 16.54 -23.70
C SER A 141 46.94 15.66 -23.86
N THR A 142 47.11 14.34 -23.77
CA THR A 142 46.01 13.37 -23.86
C THR A 142 45.06 13.47 -22.66
N LEU A 143 45.59 13.69 -21.46
CA LEU A 143 44.79 13.91 -20.25
C LEU A 143 43.85 15.11 -20.40
N ASN A 144 44.34 16.24 -20.93
CA ASN A 144 43.52 17.43 -21.14
C ASN A 144 42.37 17.19 -22.13
N ILE A 145 42.64 16.52 -23.26
CA ILE A 145 41.62 16.22 -24.29
C ILE A 145 40.51 15.35 -23.70
N ILE A 146 40.87 14.27 -22.99
CA ILE A 146 39.89 13.35 -22.43
C ILE A 146 39.14 14.00 -21.26
N SER A 147 39.79 14.87 -20.47
CA SER A 147 39.14 15.62 -19.39
C SER A 147 38.06 16.58 -19.90
N ILE A 148 38.32 17.27 -21.02
CA ILE A 148 37.31 18.11 -21.68
C ILE A 148 36.16 17.26 -22.22
N GLY A 149 36.47 16.11 -22.83
CA GLY A 149 35.46 15.15 -23.28
C GLY A 149 34.56 14.65 -22.14
N LEU A 150 35.13 14.42 -20.96
CA LEU A 150 34.38 14.01 -19.78
C LEU A 150 33.43 15.11 -19.28
N ILE A 151 33.89 16.35 -19.23
CA ILE A 151 33.04 17.49 -18.85
C ILE A 151 31.82 17.55 -19.79
N ALA A 152 32.03 17.39 -21.10
CA ALA A 152 30.94 17.32 -22.06
C ALA A 152 29.98 16.15 -21.79
N VAL A 153 30.50 14.94 -21.53
CA VAL A 153 29.69 13.77 -21.17
C VAL A 153 28.88 14.01 -19.88
N TYR A 154 29.47 14.64 -18.86
CA TYR A 154 28.76 14.96 -17.64
C TYR A 154 27.65 16.00 -17.85
N LEU A 155 27.86 17.00 -18.70
CA LEU A 155 26.81 17.95 -19.07
C LEU A 155 25.62 17.23 -19.73
N PHE A 156 25.88 16.32 -20.66
CA PHE A 156 24.82 15.48 -21.23
C PHE A 156 24.13 14.64 -20.17
N ARG A 157 24.89 13.98 -19.29
CA ARG A 157 24.31 13.17 -18.21
C ARG A 157 23.35 13.99 -17.34
N VAL A 158 23.73 15.19 -16.92
CA VAL A 158 22.87 16.08 -16.12
C VAL A 158 21.60 16.45 -16.88
N LEU A 159 21.70 16.73 -18.19
CA LEU A 159 20.53 17.01 -19.03
C LEU A 159 19.56 15.81 -19.08
N PHE A 160 20.08 14.59 -19.24
CA PHE A 160 19.25 13.38 -19.22
C PHE A 160 18.65 13.11 -17.83
N GLU A 161 19.40 13.36 -16.76
CA GLU A 161 18.90 13.23 -15.38
C GLU A 161 17.75 14.21 -15.11
N TYR A 162 17.89 15.46 -15.54
CA TYR A 162 16.84 16.47 -15.47
C TYR A 162 15.60 16.04 -16.27
N SER A 163 15.80 15.62 -17.53
CA SER A 163 14.72 15.16 -18.40
C SER A 163 13.95 14.00 -17.78
N ARG A 164 14.67 12.99 -17.27
CA ARG A 164 14.06 11.84 -16.58
C ARG A 164 13.23 12.27 -15.37
N SER A 165 13.78 13.15 -14.52
CA SER A 165 13.09 13.62 -13.32
C SER A 165 11.83 14.42 -13.66
N TYR A 166 11.89 15.28 -14.68
CA TYR A 166 10.73 16.02 -15.16
C TYR A 166 9.62 15.09 -15.68
N LEU A 167 9.97 14.09 -16.50
CA LEU A 167 9.02 13.12 -17.01
C LEU A 167 8.41 12.25 -15.89
N LEU A 168 9.20 11.91 -14.86
CA LEU A 168 8.70 11.20 -13.67
C LEU A 168 7.68 12.03 -12.87
N ILE A 169 7.89 13.34 -12.75
CA ILE A 169 6.93 14.23 -12.10
C ILE A 169 5.61 14.23 -12.87
N ILE A 170 5.65 14.32 -14.20
CA ILE A 170 4.45 14.26 -15.05
C ILE A 170 3.74 12.90 -14.93
N LEU A 171 4.50 11.80 -14.82
CA LEU A 171 3.92 10.45 -14.65
C LEU A 171 3.23 10.28 -13.29
N GLY A 172 3.71 10.98 -12.26
CA GLY A 172 3.21 10.89 -10.89
C GLY A 172 2.00 11.80 -10.58
N GLN A 173 1.63 12.70 -11.49
CA GLN A 173 0.41 13.54 -11.41
C GLN A 173 -0.79 12.80 -12.00
#